data_AF-A0A9E3WRF7-F1
#
_entry.id   AF-A0A9E3WRF7-F1
#
_cell.length_a   1.000
_cell.length_b   1.000
_cell.length_c   1.000
_cell.angle_alpha   90.00
_cell.angle_beta   90.00
_cell.angle_gamma   90.00
#
_symmetry.space_group_name_H-M   'P 1'
#
loop_
_entity.id
_entity.type
_entity.pdbx_description
1 polymer ?
#
loop_
_entity_poly.entity_id
_entity_poly.type
_entity_poly.pdbx_seq_one_letter_code
_entity_poly.pdbx_strand_id
1 'polypeptide(L)' 'LDPAGFGGAEHFQTEVANLAEYIRSCPRIEGCERIVLPGDPERWVFADRSKNGIFLDDENWAALCRLANDLGVAVPAM' A
#
# COMPACT_ATOMS: atom_id res chain seq x y z
N LEU A 1 -19.04 2.42 -11.65
CA LEU A 1 -20.05 1.34 -11.58
C LEU A 1 -20.55 1.29 -10.16
N ASP A 2 -21.85 1.16 -9.95
CA ASP A 2 -22.46 1.05 -8.62
C ASP A 2 -22.87 -0.41 -8.35
N PRO A 3 -22.22 -1.13 -7.43
CA PRO A 3 -22.57 -2.51 -7.09
C PRO A 3 -24.03 -2.71 -6.68
N ALA A 4 -24.73 -1.69 -6.19
CA ALA A 4 -26.15 -1.78 -5.86
C ALA A 4 -27.00 -2.14 -7.09
N GLY A 5 -26.57 -1.76 -8.30
CA GLY A 5 -27.21 -2.14 -9.55
C GLY A 5 -26.91 -3.57 -10.03
N PHE A 6 -25.99 -4.29 -9.38
CA PHE A 6 -25.44 -5.57 -9.86
C PHE A 6 -25.35 -6.63 -8.74
N GLY A 7 -26.33 -6.67 -7.83
CA GLY A 7 -26.41 -7.68 -6.77
C GLY A 7 -26.05 -7.20 -5.36
N GLY A 8 -25.73 -5.91 -5.19
CA GLY A 8 -25.49 -5.30 -3.89
C GLY A 8 -24.02 -5.24 -3.50
N ALA A 9 -23.68 -4.25 -2.67
CA ALA A 9 -22.30 -4.01 -2.25
C ALA A 9 -21.72 -5.16 -1.41
N GLU A 10 -22.51 -5.75 -0.53
CA GLU A 10 -22.08 -6.86 0.34
C GLU A 10 -21.76 -8.13 -0.45
N HIS A 11 -22.64 -8.51 -1.38
CA HIS A 11 -22.41 -9.66 -2.25
C HIS A 11 -21.15 -9.44 -3.11
N PHE A 12 -21.03 -8.27 -3.73
CA PHE A 12 -19.84 -7.92 -4.52
C PHE A 12 -18.55 -8.00 -3.69
N GLN A 13 -18.54 -7.45 -2.47
CA GLN A 13 -17.38 -7.52 -1.58
C GLN A 13 -17.01 -8.96 -1.24
N THR A 14 -18.01 -9.81 -0.95
CA THR A 14 -17.82 -11.22 -0.63
C THR A 14 -17.22 -11.98 -1.81
N GLU A 15 -17.78 -11.83 -3.01
CA GLU A 15 -17.27 -12.51 -4.21
C GLU A 15 -15.85 -12.06 -4.57
N VAL A 16 -15.55 -10.76 -4.45
CA VAL A 16 -14.19 -10.24 -4.69
C VAL A 16 -13.20 -10.80 -3.67
N ALA A 17 -13.59 -10.90 -2.40
CA ALA A 17 -12.74 -11.50 -1.36
C ALA A 17 -12.47 -12.98 -1.64
N ASN A 18 -13.51 -13.75 -1.97
CA ASN A 18 -13.41 -15.18 -2.30
C ASN A 18 -12.53 -15.40 -3.54
N LEU A 19 -12.70 -14.59 -4.58
CA LEU A 19 -11.88 -14.66 -5.79
C LEU A 19 -10.41 -14.38 -5.47
N ALA A 20 -10.15 -13.35 -4.66
CA ALA A 20 -8.81 -12.98 -4.27
C ALA A 20 -8.13 -14.09 -3.43
N GLU A 21 -8.89 -14.78 -2.56
CA GLU A 21 -8.39 -15.95 -1.82
C GLU A 21 -8.10 -17.13 -2.76
N TYR A 22 -9.03 -17.45 -3.66
CA TYR A 22 -8.86 -18.50 -4.65
C TYR A 22 -7.58 -18.30 -5.47
N ILE A 23 -7.37 -17.11 -6.01
CA ILE A 23 -6.16 -16.80 -6.80
C ILE A 23 -4.89 -17.02 -5.97
N ARG A 24 -4.88 -16.64 -4.69
CA ARG A 24 -3.73 -16.85 -3.81
C ARG A 24 -3.46 -18.32 -3.48
N SER A 25 -4.48 -19.18 -3.58
CA SER A 25 -4.38 -20.62 -3.35
C SER A 25 -3.98 -21.44 -4.59
N CYS A 26 -3.95 -20.81 -5.77
CA CYS A 26 -3.57 -21.49 -7.00
C CYS A 26 -2.15 -22.09 -6.92
N PRO A 27 -1.88 -23.20 -7.62
CA PRO A 27 -0.54 -23.76 -7.73
C PRO A 27 0.46 -22.71 -8.24
N ARG A 28 1.60 -22.62 -7.55
CA ARG A 28 2.69 -21.71 -7.89
C ARG A 28 3.66 -22.40 -8.85
N ILE A 29 4.25 -21.62 -9.74
CA ILE A 29 5.41 -22.08 -10.52
C ILE A 29 6.64 -22.21 -9.61
N GLU A 30 7.61 -23.01 -10.04
CA GLU A 30 8.88 -23.14 -9.32
C GLU A 30 9.57 -21.78 -9.15
N GLY A 31 10.12 -21.54 -7.95
CA GLY A 31 10.76 -20.26 -7.60
C GLY A 31 9.80 -19.12 -7.23
N CYS A 32 8.48 -19.30 -7.35
CA CYS A 32 7.51 -18.30 -6.89
C CYS A 32 7.13 -18.54 -5.42
N GLU A 33 7.59 -17.67 -4.51
CA GLU A 33 7.30 -17.80 -3.08
C GLU A 33 5.85 -17.52 -2.70
N ARG A 34 5.18 -16.57 -3.38
CA ARG A 34 3.79 -16.22 -3.09
C ARG A 34 3.13 -15.57 -4.31
N ILE A 35 1.84 -15.81 -4.49
CA ILE A 35 1.03 -15.05 -5.45
C ILE A 35 0.67 -13.72 -4.80
N VAL A 36 0.95 -12.62 -5.50
CA VAL A 36 0.75 -11.25 -5.02
C VAL A 36 -0.34 -10.60 -5.87
N LEU A 37 -1.37 -10.05 -5.24
CA LEU A 37 -2.41 -9.30 -5.94
C LEU A 37 -2.12 -7.81 -5.99
N PRO A 38 -2.68 -7.07 -6.96
CA PRO A 38 -2.65 -5.61 -6.95
C PRO A 38 -3.14 -5.04 -5.61
N GLY A 39 -2.35 -4.16 -5.00
CA GLY A 39 -2.64 -3.59 -3.69
C GLY A 39 -2.02 -4.34 -2.50
N ASP A 40 -1.56 -5.59 -2.67
CA ASP A 40 -0.86 -6.31 -1.60
C ASP A 40 0.50 -5.66 -1.27
N PRO A 41 1.39 -5.37 -2.24
CA PRO A 41 2.67 -4.69 -1.97
C PRO A 41 2.49 -3.35 -1.27
N GLU A 42 1.52 -2.55 -1.72
CA GLU A 42 1.23 -1.24 -1.17
C GLU A 42 0.73 -1.34 0.27
N ARG A 43 -0.14 -2.31 0.58
CA ARG A 43 -0.58 -2.56 1.98
C ARG A 43 0.58 -2.96 2.88
N TRP A 44 1.50 -3.78 2.40
CA TRP A 44 2.67 -4.19 3.19
C TRP A 44 3.61 -3.01 3.44
N VAL A 45 3.94 -2.25 2.40
CA VAL A 45 4.79 -1.06 2.50
C VAL A 45 4.14 0.00 3.39
N PHE A 46 2.82 0.19 3.28
CA PHE A 46 2.08 1.10 4.15
C PHE A 46 2.14 0.65 5.61
N ALA A 47 1.86 -0.63 5.90
CA ALA A 47 1.89 -1.14 7.25
C ALA A 47 3.29 -1.03 7.89
N ASP A 48 4.33 -1.36 7.12
CA ASP A 48 5.72 -1.23 7.55
C ASP A 48 6.08 0.23 7.84
N ARG A 49 5.88 1.13 6.86
CA ARG A 49 6.23 2.55 7.00
C ARG A 49 5.38 3.31 8.00
N SER A 50 4.13 2.89 8.23
CA SER A 50 3.29 3.45 9.29
C SER A 50 3.86 3.16 10.68
N LYS A 51 4.54 2.02 10.84
CA LYS A 51 5.13 1.60 12.11
C LYS A 51 6.58 2.07 12.26
N ASN A 52 7.36 1.95 11.21
CA ASN A 52 8.82 2.09 11.24
C ASN A 52 9.29 3.44 10.66
N GLY A 53 8.38 4.26 10.13
CA GLY A 53 8.71 5.50 9.45
C GLY A 53 8.99 5.31 7.96
N ILE A 54 9.03 6.43 7.24
CA ILE A 54 9.35 6.45 5.80
C ILE A 54 10.83 6.77 5.64
N PHE A 55 11.57 5.86 5.01
CA PHE A 55 12.95 6.14 4.63
C PHE A 55 13.01 7.25 3.58
N LEU A 56 13.86 8.24 3.83
CA LEU A 56 14.27 9.28 2.91
C LEU A 56 15.80 9.31 2.92
N ASP A 57 16.42 9.39 1.76
CA ASP A 57 17.87 9.62 1.68
C ASP A 57 18.23 11.05 2.12
N ASP A 58 19.52 11.23 2.43
CA ASP A 58 20.05 12.48 2.97
C ASP A 58 19.84 13.67 2.02
N GLU A 59 19.88 13.44 0.70
CA GLU A 59 19.73 14.50 -0.30
C GLU A 59 18.28 15.01 -0.33
N ASN A 60 17.32 14.09 -0.38
CA ASN A 60 15.90 14.40 -0.34
C ASN A 60 15.51 15.04 1.00
N TRP A 61 16.03 14.54 2.12
CA TRP A 61 15.80 15.15 3.43
C TRP A 61 16.34 16.59 3.50
N ALA A 62 17.55 16.82 3.00
CA ALA A 62 18.14 18.14 2.96
C ALA A 62 17.32 19.10 2.07
N ALA A 63 16.76 18.63 0.95
CA ALA A 63 15.88 19.42 0.11
C ALA A 63 14.60 19.87 0.84
N LEU A 64 13.97 18.97 1.59
CA LEU A 64 12.80 19.29 2.41
C LEU A 64 13.15 20.29 3.53
N CYS A 65 14.29 20.12 4.20
CA CYS A 65 14.74 21.04 5.24
C CYS A 65 15.02 22.45 4.70
N ARG A 66 15.62 22.57 3.51
CA ARG A 66 15.82 23.87 2.84
C ARG A 66 14.48 24.56 2.56
N LEU A 67 13.53 23.83 1.99
CA LEU A 67 12.19 24.36 1.71
C LEU A 67 11.48 24.80 2.99
N ALA A 68 11.58 24.02 4.07
CA ALA A 68 11.02 24.39 5.36
C ALA A 68 11.61 25.71 5.89
N ASN A 69 12.93 25.89 5.77
CA ASN A 69 13.60 27.12 6.15
C ASN A 69 13.14 28.33 5.30
N ASP A 70 13.05 28.17 3.99
CA ASP A 70 12.59 29.23 3.07
C ASP A 70 11.16 29.69 3.38
N LEU A 71 10.32 28.76 3.85
CA LEU A 71 8.94 29.03 4.26
C LEU A 71 8.78 29.39 5.74
N GLY A 72 9.85 29.37 6.53
CA GLY A 72 9.81 29.64 7.97
C GLY A 72 9.07 28.59 8.80
N VAL A 73 9.04 27.33 8.36
CA VAL A 73 8.39 26.20 9.05
C VAL A 73 9.43 25.37 9.79
N ALA A 74 9.10 24.89 10.99
CA ALA A 74 10.00 24.06 11.79
C ALA A 74 10.20 22.67 11.16
N VAL A 75 11.46 22.22 11.11
CA VAL A 75 11.81 20.85 10.73
C VAL A 75 11.50 19.92 11.90
N PRO A 76 10.80 18.79 11.68
CA PRO A 76 10.50 17.84 12.75
C PRO A 76 11.77 17.16 13.27
N ALA A 77 11.76 16.80 14.56
CA ALA A 77 12.85 16.04 15.17
C ALA A 77 12.89 14.61 14.62
N MET A 78 14.10 14.08 14.40
CA MET A 78 14.33 12.70 14.01
C MET A 78 14.18 11.73 15.18
#